data_AF-A0AAW2XYJ5-F1
#
_entry.id   AF-A0AAW2XYJ5-F1
#
_cell.length_a   1.000
_cell.length_b   1.000
_cell.length_c   1.000
_cell.angle_alpha   90.00
_cell.angle_beta   90.00
_cell.angle_gamma   90.00
#
_symmetry.space_group_name_H-M   'P 1'
#
loop_
_entity.id
_entity.type
_entity.pdbx_description
1 polymer ?
#
loop_
_entity_poly.entity_id
_entity_poly.type
_entity_poly.pdbx_seq_one_letter_code
_entity_poly.pdbx_strand_id
1 'polypeptide(L)'
;MAAATNVNDDTLPSLPKDVRPPITSYLPSMWADLFTSFSLDDKVQEKYAEAIKELKEEARSMLLAEGSKADKLMLIDTIERLGVGYHFEQEIEDQLQEIFKFQSEYKDQHHYDLFTTALQFRLLRQHRYSVSCAANVRIHGEDVLEDAVAFTTHQLKRMVQQLESVLQCQVKRALEQPLHRGVPRVEARYYISFYDRDKSKNEILLKLAKLDFNYLQNLYKNELHDLSRWWKELDLISKLPHVRDRMVESYFWGMAFHFEPEYSYVRIAIGKILPMLTVMDDTYDNYATLEEADLFTEILERYNAFIHRINNLLIRD
;
A
#
# COMPACT_ATOMS: atom_id res chain seq x y z
N MET A 1 -39.68 9.19 -32.23
CA MET A 1 -40.48 8.11 -31.61
C MET A 1 -39.74 6.80 -31.83
N ALA A 2 -38.88 6.42 -30.90
CA ALA A 2 -38.25 5.10 -30.88
C ALA A 2 -39.09 4.23 -29.93
N ALA A 3 -39.58 3.11 -30.43
CA ALA A 3 -40.40 2.18 -29.66
C ALA A 3 -39.51 1.50 -28.61
N ALA A 4 -39.86 1.70 -27.33
CA ALA A 4 -39.33 0.92 -26.24
C ALA A 4 -39.88 -0.52 -26.37
N THR A 5 -39.02 -1.45 -26.75
CA THR A 5 -39.30 -2.89 -26.60
C THR A 5 -39.27 -3.21 -25.12
N ASN A 6 -40.46 -3.38 -24.53
CA ASN A 6 -40.65 -4.10 -23.27
C ASN A 6 -40.13 -5.52 -23.45
N VAL A 7 -38.92 -5.78 -22.94
CA VAL A 7 -38.46 -7.15 -22.71
C VAL A 7 -39.13 -7.58 -21.41
N ASN A 8 -40.13 -8.46 -21.52
CA ASN A 8 -40.70 -9.15 -20.38
C ASN A 8 -39.58 -9.94 -19.69
N ASP A 9 -39.32 -9.62 -18.43
CA ASP A 9 -38.33 -10.26 -17.55
C ASP A 9 -38.68 -11.73 -17.21
N ASP A 10 -39.87 -12.19 -17.63
CA ASP A 10 -40.45 -13.49 -17.26
C ASP A 10 -39.98 -14.69 -18.11
N THR A 11 -38.87 -14.59 -18.85
CA THR A 11 -38.40 -15.69 -19.73
C THR A 11 -36.96 -16.13 -19.53
N LEU A 12 -36.29 -15.70 -18.46
CA LEU A 12 -35.11 -16.41 -17.98
C LEU A 12 -35.55 -17.71 -17.32
N PRO A 13 -35.06 -18.90 -17.75
CA PRO A 13 -35.35 -20.14 -17.04
C PRO A 13 -34.90 -19.97 -15.60
N SER A 14 -35.83 -20.16 -14.66
CA SER A 14 -35.54 -20.06 -13.22
C SER A 14 -34.35 -20.97 -12.91
N LEU A 15 -33.21 -20.37 -12.55
CA LEU A 15 -32.04 -21.13 -12.12
C LEU A 15 -32.46 -22.09 -10.99
N PRO A 16 -32.04 -23.37 -11.04
CA PRO A 16 -32.34 -24.30 -9.98
C PRO A 16 -31.77 -23.74 -8.66
N LYS A 17 -32.65 -23.37 -7.73
CA LYS A 17 -32.24 -22.69 -6.50
C LYS A 17 -31.52 -23.60 -5.50
N ASP A 18 -31.69 -24.92 -5.66
CA ASP A 18 -31.16 -25.96 -4.76
C ASP A 18 -29.88 -26.61 -5.26
N VAL A 19 -29.33 -26.13 -6.39
CA VAL A 19 -28.12 -26.73 -6.98
C VAL A 19 -26.90 -25.95 -6.52
N ARG A 20 -25.94 -26.66 -5.91
CA ARG A 20 -24.65 -26.09 -5.54
C ARG A 20 -23.80 -25.82 -6.79
N PRO A 21 -23.01 -24.74 -6.80
CA PRO A 21 -22.00 -24.54 -7.83
C PRO A 21 -20.93 -25.64 -7.76
N PRO A 22 -20.15 -25.84 -8.84
CA PRO A 22 -19.00 -26.72 -8.82
C PRO A 22 -18.00 -26.29 -7.73
N ILE A 23 -17.61 -27.22 -6.87
CA ILE A 23 -16.65 -26.94 -5.80
C ILE A 23 -15.27 -26.67 -6.42
N THR A 24 -14.76 -25.47 -6.23
CA THR A 24 -13.39 -25.10 -6.60
C THR A 24 -12.42 -25.68 -5.59
N SER A 25 -11.36 -26.33 -6.07
CA SER A 25 -10.26 -26.82 -5.21
C SER A 25 -9.17 -25.76 -5.12
N TYR A 26 -8.85 -25.32 -3.90
CA TYR A 26 -7.81 -24.35 -3.65
C TYR A 26 -6.50 -24.99 -3.21
N LEU A 27 -5.38 -24.39 -3.63
CA LEU A 27 -4.07 -24.75 -3.11
C LEU A 27 -3.97 -24.35 -1.62
N PRO A 28 -3.33 -25.18 -0.78
CA PRO A 28 -3.11 -24.86 0.63
C PRO A 28 -2.23 -23.61 0.78
N SER A 29 -2.27 -23.01 1.96
CA SER A 29 -1.39 -21.89 2.30
C SER A 29 0.08 -22.27 2.09
N MET A 30 0.84 -21.43 1.38
CA MET A 30 2.27 -21.62 1.18
C MET A 30 3.09 -21.39 2.45
N TRP A 31 2.48 -20.79 3.48
CA TRP A 31 3.13 -20.38 4.73
C TRP A 31 2.98 -21.40 5.85
N ALA A 32 2.01 -22.31 5.76
CA ALA A 32 1.70 -23.30 6.77
C ALA A 32 1.76 -22.70 8.20
N ASP A 33 2.57 -23.28 9.08
CA ASP A 33 2.71 -22.86 10.49
C ASP A 33 3.89 -21.88 10.74
N LEU A 34 4.52 -21.34 9.69
CA LEU A 34 5.78 -20.58 9.79
C LEU A 34 5.72 -19.43 10.82
N PHE A 35 4.58 -18.74 10.91
CA PHE A 35 4.42 -17.58 11.78
C PHE A 35 3.88 -17.93 13.18
N THR A 36 3.45 -19.16 13.42
CA THR A 36 2.86 -19.57 14.72
C THR A 36 3.86 -19.66 15.87
N SER A 37 5.16 -19.69 15.58
CA SER A 37 6.25 -19.87 16.55
C SER A 37 7.15 -18.65 16.71
N PHE A 38 6.80 -17.52 16.09
CA PHE A 38 7.61 -16.31 16.21
C PHE A 38 7.54 -15.73 17.63
N SER A 39 8.70 -15.36 18.17
CA SER A 39 8.83 -14.63 19.43
C SER A 39 9.56 -13.34 19.16
N LEU A 40 8.98 -12.22 19.57
CA LEU A 40 9.63 -10.93 19.54
C LEU A 40 10.69 -10.85 20.65
N ASP A 41 11.88 -10.32 20.34
CA ASP A 41 12.88 -9.98 21.36
C ASP A 41 12.75 -8.49 21.67
N ASP A 42 12.12 -8.18 22.79
CA ASP A 42 11.86 -6.80 23.24
C ASP A 42 13.16 -6.01 23.42
N LYS A 43 14.25 -6.66 23.86
CA LYS A 43 15.55 -5.99 24.04
C LYS A 43 16.17 -5.60 22.70
N VAL A 44 15.95 -6.41 21.65
CA VAL A 44 16.39 -6.06 20.29
C VAL A 44 15.54 -4.91 19.74
N GLN A 45 14.23 -4.92 20.00
CA GLN A 45 13.35 -3.83 19.57
C GLN A 45 13.65 -2.51 20.27
N GLU A 46 13.93 -2.52 21.57
CA GLU A 46 14.37 -1.33 22.32
C GLU A 46 15.64 -0.75 21.71
N LYS A 47 16.65 -1.60 21.44
CA LYS A 47 17.89 -1.16 20.77
C LYS A 47 17.66 -0.56 19.39
N TYR A 48 16.75 -1.12 18.61
CA TYR A 48 16.38 -0.52 17.33
C TYR A 48 15.69 0.83 17.52
N ALA A 49 14.74 0.94 18.45
CA ALA A 49 14.04 2.18 18.72
C ALA A 49 14.98 3.31 19.17
N GLU A 50 15.94 3.02 20.06
CA GLU A 50 16.97 3.96 20.49
C GLU A 50 17.84 4.44 19.32
N ALA A 51 18.36 3.51 18.52
CA ALA A 51 19.20 3.86 17.38
C ALA A 51 18.44 4.63 16.28
N ILE A 52 17.18 4.27 16.02
CA ILE A 52 16.31 4.99 15.08
C ILE A 52 16.06 6.41 15.56
N LYS A 53 15.84 6.60 16.87
CA LYS A 53 15.62 7.93 17.46
C LYS A 53 16.79 8.88 17.20
N GLU A 54 18.02 8.43 17.42
CA GLU A 54 19.23 9.22 17.18
C GLU A 54 19.36 9.59 15.69
N LEU A 55 19.28 8.60 14.81
CA LEU A 55 19.42 8.79 13.36
C LEU A 55 18.29 9.66 12.78
N LYS A 56 17.11 9.64 13.39
CA LYS A 56 15.98 10.50 13.01
C LYS A 56 16.31 11.97 13.24
N GLU A 57 16.94 12.33 14.36
CA GLU A 57 17.33 13.72 14.62
C GLU A 57 18.42 14.20 13.67
N GLU A 58 19.37 13.32 13.31
CA GLU A 58 20.38 13.62 12.29
C GLU A 58 19.74 13.86 10.91
N ALA A 59 18.84 12.97 10.48
CA ALA A 59 18.11 13.11 9.22
C ALA A 59 17.22 14.37 9.19
N ARG A 60 16.55 14.69 10.31
CA ARG A 60 15.79 15.94 10.47
C ARG A 60 16.68 17.16 10.30
N SER A 61 17.87 17.14 10.89
CA SER A 61 18.83 18.24 10.76
C SER A 61 19.27 18.45 9.30
N MET A 62 19.40 17.37 8.53
CA MET A 62 19.68 17.46 7.08
C MET A 62 18.51 18.08 6.30
N LEU A 63 17.26 17.77 6.66
CA LEU A 63 16.06 18.34 6.02
C LEU A 63 15.92 19.84 6.28
N LEU A 64 16.28 20.30 7.48
CA LEU A 64 16.17 21.71 7.89
C LEU A 64 17.38 22.56 7.48
N ALA A 65 18.45 21.94 6.97
CA ALA A 65 19.63 22.66 6.53
C ALA A 65 19.32 23.54 5.31
N GLU A 66 20.00 24.70 5.24
CA GLU A 66 19.97 25.52 4.03
C GLU A 66 20.65 24.79 2.88
N GLY A 67 20.04 24.84 1.69
CA GLY A 67 20.52 24.12 0.53
C GLY A 67 19.76 24.54 -0.73
N SER A 68 20.23 24.06 -1.88
CA SER A 68 19.54 24.35 -3.13
C SER A 68 18.17 23.65 -3.16
N LYS A 69 17.23 24.22 -3.91
CA LYS A 69 15.91 23.60 -4.13
C LYS A 69 16.02 22.19 -4.70
N ALA A 70 16.98 21.95 -5.60
CA ALA A 70 17.20 20.63 -6.19
C ALA A 70 17.66 19.62 -5.12
N ASP A 71 18.59 20.02 -4.25
CA ASP A 71 19.09 19.15 -3.17
C ASP A 71 17.98 18.82 -2.16
N LYS A 72 17.15 19.80 -1.80
CA LYS A 72 15.98 19.59 -0.94
C LYS A 72 15.00 18.57 -1.53
N LEU A 73 14.65 18.71 -2.81
CA LEU A 73 13.75 17.79 -3.51
C LEU A 73 14.33 16.37 -3.61
N MET A 74 15.63 16.24 -3.90
CA MET A 74 16.31 14.93 -3.93
C MET A 74 16.36 14.28 -2.56
N LEU A 75 16.59 15.06 -1.49
CA LEU A 75 16.60 14.57 -0.12
C LEU A 75 15.21 14.06 0.30
N ILE A 76 14.16 14.84 0.05
CA ILE A 76 12.77 14.43 0.31
C ILE A 76 12.44 13.13 -0.43
N ASP A 77 12.72 13.07 -1.74
CA ASP A 77 12.46 11.85 -2.53
C ASP A 77 13.23 10.64 -2.01
N THR A 78 14.47 10.84 -1.58
CA THR A 78 15.28 9.76 -1.02
C THR A 78 14.67 9.25 0.29
N ILE A 79 14.26 10.14 1.18
CA ILE A 79 13.64 9.81 2.48
C ILE A 79 12.30 9.06 2.28
N GLU A 80 11.46 9.53 1.37
CA GLU A 80 10.19 8.86 1.04
C GLU A 80 10.40 7.48 0.43
N ARG A 81 11.29 7.36 -0.55
CA ARG A 81 11.58 6.09 -1.21
C ARG A 81 12.30 5.10 -0.32
N LEU A 82 13.10 5.55 0.64
CA LEU A 82 13.67 4.70 1.69
C LEU A 82 12.61 4.20 2.67
N GLY A 83 11.40 4.78 2.62
CA GLY A 83 10.28 4.35 3.42
C GLY A 83 10.29 4.92 4.83
N VAL A 84 11.04 5.99 5.08
CA VAL A 84 11.14 6.63 6.41
C VAL A 84 10.49 8.02 6.44
N GLY A 85 9.83 8.43 5.35
CA GLY A 85 9.14 9.72 5.24
C GLY A 85 8.05 9.96 6.29
N TYR A 86 7.40 8.90 6.78
CA TYR A 86 6.37 9.01 7.82
C TYR A 86 6.88 9.56 9.16
N HIS A 87 8.20 9.55 9.39
CA HIS A 87 8.81 10.19 10.57
C HIS A 87 8.94 11.71 10.45
N PHE A 88 8.76 12.27 9.25
CA PHE A 88 9.09 13.64 8.89
C PHE A 88 7.95 14.34 8.12
N GLU A 89 6.70 13.91 8.28
CA GLU A 89 5.57 14.43 7.49
C GLU A 89 5.45 15.95 7.57
N GLN A 90 5.59 16.52 8.77
CA GLN A 90 5.50 17.97 8.97
C GLN A 90 6.68 18.70 8.32
N GLU A 91 7.91 18.23 8.53
CA GLU A 91 9.09 18.85 7.95
C GLU A 91 9.06 18.78 6.41
N ILE A 92 8.63 17.66 5.84
CA ILE A 92 8.46 17.51 4.39
C ILE A 92 7.41 18.49 3.87
N GLU A 93 6.25 18.57 4.54
CA GLU A 93 5.16 19.47 4.15
C GLU A 93 5.61 20.93 4.19
N ASP A 94 6.29 21.35 5.26
CA ASP A 94 6.79 22.73 5.41
C ASP A 94 7.79 23.09 4.30
N GLN A 95 8.72 22.18 3.97
CA GLN A 95 9.70 22.38 2.90
C GLN A 95 9.03 22.45 1.52
N LEU A 96 8.06 21.58 1.24
CA LEU A 96 7.32 21.59 -0.03
C LEU A 96 6.45 22.84 -0.16
N GLN A 97 5.84 23.31 0.93
CA GLN A 97 5.07 24.55 0.97
C GLN A 97 5.94 25.77 0.65
N GLU A 98 7.13 25.84 1.24
CA GLU A 98 8.12 26.89 0.97
C GLU A 98 8.47 26.90 -0.53
N ILE A 99 8.82 25.74 -1.09
CA ILE A 99 9.16 25.57 -2.50
C ILE A 99 8.00 26.01 -3.41
N PHE A 100 6.76 25.67 -3.06
CA PHE A 100 5.57 26.04 -3.82
C PHE A 100 5.31 27.55 -3.80
N LYS A 101 5.43 28.21 -2.64
CA LYS A 101 5.24 29.67 -2.50
C LYS A 101 6.25 30.44 -3.33
N PHE A 102 7.54 30.11 -3.23
CA PHE A 102 8.60 30.76 -4.01
C PHE A 102 8.34 30.69 -5.52
N GLN A 103 7.81 29.58 -6.02
CA GLN A 103 7.46 29.44 -7.44
C GLN A 103 6.28 30.33 -7.87
N SER A 104 5.29 30.50 -6.99
CA SER A 104 4.11 31.33 -7.29
C SER A 104 4.42 32.83 -7.33
N GLU A 105 5.37 33.26 -6.50
CA GLU A 105 5.78 34.67 -6.36
C GLU A 105 6.75 35.10 -7.47
N TYR A 106 7.62 34.19 -7.91
CA TYR A 106 8.58 34.43 -8.97
C TYR A 106 8.24 33.52 -10.15
N LYS A 107 7.41 34.01 -11.10
CA LYS A 107 7.18 33.34 -12.39
C LYS A 107 8.53 33.06 -13.05
N ASP A 108 8.99 31.82 -12.91
CA ASP A 108 10.38 31.40 -13.01
C ASP A 108 11.13 31.97 -14.23
N GLN A 109 12.21 32.71 -13.95
CA GLN A 109 13.28 33.02 -14.92
C GLN A 109 14.35 31.92 -14.96
N HIS A 110 14.23 30.85 -14.18
CA HIS A 110 15.19 29.75 -14.15
C HIS A 110 14.62 28.46 -14.75
N HIS A 111 15.10 28.10 -15.93
CA HIS A 111 14.85 26.80 -16.53
C HIS A 111 15.64 25.72 -15.79
N TYR A 112 15.00 25.07 -14.82
CA TYR A 112 15.50 23.81 -14.25
C TYR A 112 15.55 22.72 -15.32
N ASP A 113 16.44 21.75 -15.14
CA ASP A 113 16.48 20.58 -16.01
C ASP A 113 15.19 19.76 -15.91
N LEU A 114 14.98 18.88 -16.89
CA LEU A 114 13.81 18.01 -16.97
C LEU A 114 13.65 17.13 -15.72
N PHE A 115 14.76 16.67 -15.13
CA PHE A 115 14.73 15.80 -13.96
C PHE A 115 14.21 16.54 -12.73
N THR A 116 14.76 17.72 -12.43
CA THR A 116 14.34 18.54 -11.28
C THR A 116 12.91 19.02 -11.45
N THR A 117 12.51 19.41 -12.66
CA THR A 117 11.14 19.83 -12.97
C THR A 117 10.15 18.67 -12.76
N ALA A 118 10.45 17.49 -13.29
CA ALA A 118 9.58 16.32 -13.13
C ALA A 118 9.52 15.82 -11.68
N LEU A 119 10.65 15.90 -10.96
CA LEU A 119 10.76 15.53 -9.56
C LEU A 119 9.91 16.44 -8.68
N GLN A 120 10.11 17.75 -8.81
CA GLN A 120 9.36 18.76 -8.08
C GLN A 120 7.86 18.57 -8.30
N PHE A 121 7.46 18.42 -9.55
CA PHE A 121 6.07 18.22 -9.88
C PHE A 121 5.49 17.01 -9.14
N ARG A 122 6.16 15.87 -9.25
CA ARG A 122 5.67 14.61 -8.70
C ARG A 122 5.47 14.73 -7.20
N LEU A 123 6.47 15.26 -6.48
CA LEU A 123 6.39 15.44 -5.03
C LEU A 123 5.22 16.37 -4.66
N LEU A 124 5.12 17.53 -5.31
CA LEU A 124 4.03 18.47 -5.04
C LEU A 124 2.63 17.85 -5.28
N ARG A 125 2.42 17.12 -6.38
CA ARG A 125 1.13 16.43 -6.62
C ARG A 125 0.86 15.31 -5.62
N GLN A 126 1.87 14.54 -5.22
CA GLN A 126 1.71 13.49 -4.21
C GLN A 126 1.26 14.09 -2.87
N HIS A 127 1.76 15.27 -2.53
CA HIS A 127 1.37 16.07 -1.37
C HIS A 127 0.17 17.01 -1.62
N ARG A 128 -0.62 16.72 -2.66
CA ARG A 128 -1.90 17.40 -2.97
C ARG A 128 -1.79 18.88 -3.33
N TYR A 129 -0.61 19.37 -3.68
CA TYR A 129 -0.45 20.71 -4.27
C TYR A 129 -0.91 20.71 -5.73
N SER A 130 -1.68 21.74 -6.11
CA SER A 130 -2.16 21.94 -7.48
C SER A 130 -1.05 22.50 -8.37
N VAL A 131 -0.25 21.63 -8.97
CA VAL A 131 0.75 21.97 -10.00
C VAL A 131 0.27 21.45 -11.36
N SER A 132 0.65 21.97 -12.53
CA SER A 132 0.36 21.34 -13.85
C SER A 132 1.49 20.44 -14.37
N CYS A 133 1.20 19.16 -14.67
CA CYS A 133 2.04 18.15 -15.39
C CYS A 133 3.14 17.23 -14.71
N ALA A 134 2.79 15.98 -14.34
CA ALA A 134 3.66 14.77 -14.41
C ALA A 134 2.90 13.47 -14.66
N ALA A 135 3.59 12.61 -15.41
CA ALA A 135 3.05 11.54 -16.21
C ALA A 135 2.32 10.42 -15.44
N ASN A 136 2.65 10.20 -14.16
CA ASN A 136 2.06 9.11 -13.36
C ASN A 136 1.11 9.58 -12.25
N VAL A 137 0.90 10.89 -12.07
CA VAL A 137 -0.02 11.48 -11.07
C VAL A 137 -1.12 12.29 -11.77
N ARG A 138 -1.57 11.77 -12.92
CA ARG A 138 -2.47 12.43 -13.86
C ARG A 138 -3.89 12.50 -13.32
N ILE A 139 -4.60 13.56 -13.69
CA ILE A 139 -6.06 13.64 -13.66
C ILE A 139 -6.64 13.59 -15.08
N HIS A 140 -7.92 13.28 -15.24
CA HIS A 140 -8.58 13.24 -16.55
C HIS A 140 -8.42 14.58 -17.30
N GLY A 141 -8.08 14.51 -18.59
CA GLY A 141 -7.88 15.69 -19.46
C GLY A 141 -6.44 16.20 -19.58
N GLU A 142 -5.45 15.53 -18.99
CA GLU A 142 -4.03 15.90 -19.13
C GLU A 142 -3.34 15.10 -20.25
N ASP A 143 -3.63 15.44 -21.52
CA ASP A 143 -3.12 14.74 -22.71
C ASP A 143 -1.59 14.81 -22.84
N VAL A 144 -1.01 15.97 -22.49
CA VAL A 144 0.45 16.20 -22.47
C VAL A 144 1.18 15.15 -21.62
N LEU A 145 0.54 14.70 -20.54
CA LEU A 145 1.10 13.71 -19.64
C LEU A 145 0.96 12.28 -20.14
N GLU A 146 -0.03 12.02 -20.99
CA GLU A 146 -0.13 10.76 -21.71
C GLU A 146 1.05 10.58 -22.66
N ASP A 147 1.28 11.61 -23.46
CA ASP A 147 2.39 11.65 -24.40
C ASP A 147 3.72 11.55 -23.68
N ALA A 148 3.85 12.19 -22.50
CA ALA A 148 5.03 12.06 -21.66
C ALA A 148 5.25 10.61 -21.15
N VAL A 149 4.20 9.89 -20.70
CA VAL A 149 4.33 8.47 -20.33
C VAL A 149 4.77 7.64 -21.52
N ALA A 150 4.12 7.80 -22.67
CA ALA A 150 4.41 7.03 -23.88
C ALA A 150 5.86 7.28 -24.36
N PHE A 151 6.25 8.55 -24.43
CA PHE A 151 7.59 8.98 -24.83
C PHE A 151 8.67 8.43 -23.88
N THR A 152 8.55 8.68 -22.57
CA THR A 152 9.55 8.26 -21.58
C THR A 152 9.66 6.74 -21.51
N THR A 153 8.53 6.02 -21.55
CA THR A 153 8.53 4.55 -21.57
C THR A 153 9.26 4.01 -22.79
N HIS A 154 9.03 4.58 -23.98
CA HIS A 154 9.73 4.18 -25.21
C HIS A 154 11.24 4.40 -25.11
N GLN A 155 11.67 5.58 -24.65
CA GLN A 155 13.10 5.91 -24.54
C GLN A 155 13.80 5.05 -23.49
N LEU A 156 13.21 4.89 -22.30
CA LEU A 156 13.79 4.08 -21.22
C LEU A 156 13.94 2.62 -21.63
N LYS A 157 12.94 2.02 -22.31
CA LYS A 157 13.04 0.64 -22.83
C LYS A 157 14.21 0.46 -23.81
N ARG A 158 14.50 1.47 -24.63
CA ARG A 158 15.63 1.43 -25.58
C ARG A 158 16.98 1.56 -24.88
N MET A 159 17.07 2.42 -23.88
CA MET A 159 18.34 2.76 -23.24
C MET A 159 18.72 1.80 -22.10
N VAL A 160 17.75 1.08 -21.51
CA VAL A 160 17.95 0.31 -20.26
C VAL A 160 19.14 -0.64 -20.28
N GLN A 161 19.42 -1.29 -21.40
CA GLN A 161 20.52 -2.25 -21.52
C GLN A 161 21.91 -1.59 -21.51
N GLN A 162 21.98 -0.28 -21.77
CA GLN A 162 23.23 0.49 -21.85
C GLN A 162 23.55 1.23 -20.54
N LEU A 163 22.64 1.20 -19.56
CA LEU A 163 22.80 1.89 -18.28
C LEU A 163 23.72 1.10 -17.34
N GLU A 164 24.35 1.81 -16.41
CA GLU A 164 25.09 1.18 -15.29
C GLU A 164 24.19 0.28 -14.45
N SER A 165 24.77 -0.73 -13.80
CA SER A 165 24.03 -1.80 -13.11
C SER A 165 22.93 -1.31 -12.14
N VAL A 166 23.23 -0.34 -11.27
CA VAL A 166 22.25 0.17 -10.28
C VAL A 166 21.11 0.92 -10.97
N LEU A 167 21.45 1.86 -11.86
CA LEU A 167 20.46 2.66 -12.60
C LEU A 167 19.61 1.78 -13.52
N GLN A 168 20.22 0.78 -14.16
CA GLN A 168 19.52 -0.22 -14.95
C GLN A 168 18.45 -0.94 -14.11
N CYS A 169 18.80 -1.39 -12.91
CA CYS A 169 17.83 -2.04 -12.02
C CYS A 169 16.67 -1.11 -11.64
N GLN A 170 16.97 0.16 -11.32
CA GLN A 170 15.93 1.14 -10.99
C GLN A 170 14.99 1.41 -12.18
N VAL A 171 15.54 1.56 -13.38
CA VAL A 171 14.75 1.80 -14.60
C VAL A 171 13.90 0.57 -14.93
N LYS A 172 14.44 -0.65 -14.83
CA LYS A 172 13.66 -1.89 -15.01
C LYS A 172 12.50 -1.95 -14.02
N ARG A 173 12.76 -1.69 -12.74
CA ARG A 173 11.71 -1.67 -11.71
C ARG A 173 10.64 -0.62 -12.01
N ALA A 174 11.02 0.60 -12.39
CA ALA A 174 10.07 1.67 -12.69
C ALA A 174 9.22 1.39 -13.94
N LEU A 175 9.76 0.67 -14.93
CA LEU A 175 9.04 0.24 -16.12
C LEU A 175 8.05 -0.90 -15.85
N GLU A 176 8.36 -1.77 -14.88
CA GLU A 176 7.46 -2.83 -14.42
C GLU A 176 6.34 -2.28 -13.52
N GLN A 177 6.73 -1.44 -12.55
CA GLN A 177 5.84 -0.89 -11.54
C GLN A 177 6.20 0.57 -11.25
N PRO A 178 5.38 1.54 -11.68
CA PRO A 178 5.57 2.94 -11.32
C PRO A 178 5.44 3.15 -9.81
N LEU A 179 6.33 3.96 -9.22
CA LEU A 179 6.38 4.24 -7.77
C LEU A 179 5.01 4.59 -7.18
N HIS A 180 4.26 5.48 -7.84
CA HIS A 180 2.95 5.94 -7.36
C HIS A 180 1.87 4.84 -7.32
N ARG A 181 2.05 3.75 -8.06
CA ARG A 181 1.11 2.62 -8.08
C ARG A 181 1.60 1.42 -7.28
N GLY A 182 2.82 1.49 -6.73
CA GLY A 182 3.44 0.41 -5.96
C GLY A 182 3.02 0.46 -4.49
N VAL A 183 3.08 -0.69 -3.80
CA VAL A 183 2.86 -0.75 -2.36
C VAL A 183 4.07 -0.12 -1.64
N PRO A 184 3.90 0.88 -0.76
CA PRO A 184 5.00 1.66 -0.21
C PRO A 184 6.13 0.81 0.41
N ARG A 185 5.80 -0.20 1.23
CA ARG A 185 6.82 -1.09 1.83
C ARG A 185 7.54 -1.98 0.83
N VAL A 186 6.86 -2.40 -0.24
CA VAL A 186 7.48 -3.20 -1.30
C VAL A 186 8.47 -2.33 -2.07
N GLU A 187 8.06 -1.13 -2.47
CA GLU A 187 8.96 -0.20 -3.18
C GLU A 187 10.13 0.22 -2.30
N ALA A 188 9.91 0.49 -1.00
CA ALA A 188 10.98 0.80 -0.06
C ALA A 188 12.00 -0.33 0.04
N ARG A 189 11.56 -1.59 0.10
CA ARG A 189 12.46 -2.76 0.17
C ARG A 189 13.36 -2.87 -1.07
N TYR A 190 12.82 -2.59 -2.26
CA TYR A 190 13.62 -2.54 -3.48
C TYR A 190 14.56 -1.34 -3.47
N TYR A 191 14.06 -0.16 -3.11
CA TYR A 191 14.85 1.07 -3.14
C TYR A 191 16.03 1.03 -2.16
N ILE A 192 15.84 0.54 -0.93
CA ILE A 192 16.94 0.31 0.03
C ILE A 192 18.04 -0.54 -0.63
N SER A 193 17.68 -1.59 -1.38
CA SER A 193 18.67 -2.44 -2.06
C SER A 193 19.39 -1.75 -3.22
N PHE A 194 18.77 -0.76 -3.86
CA PHE A 194 19.41 0.06 -4.90
C PHE A 194 20.33 1.10 -4.25
N TYR A 195 19.82 1.79 -3.23
CA TYR A 195 20.53 2.84 -2.50
C TYR A 195 21.78 2.31 -1.79
N ASP A 196 21.74 1.08 -1.25
CA ASP A 196 22.89 0.42 -0.64
C ASP A 196 24.07 0.23 -1.61
N ARG A 197 23.78 0.03 -2.90
CA ARG A 197 24.79 -0.13 -3.97
C ARG A 197 25.23 1.19 -4.58
N ASP A 198 24.54 2.27 -4.28
CA ASP A 198 24.92 3.61 -4.75
C ASP A 198 26.22 4.05 -4.06
N LYS A 199 27.11 4.69 -4.83
CA LYS A 199 28.37 5.26 -4.34
C LYS A 199 28.15 6.63 -3.69
N SER A 200 27.11 7.36 -4.09
CA SER A 200 26.74 8.68 -3.53
C SER A 200 25.73 8.60 -2.39
N LYS A 201 25.47 7.41 -1.84
CA LYS A 201 24.52 7.24 -0.74
C LYS A 201 24.92 8.04 0.50
N ASN A 202 23.91 8.51 1.21
CA ASN A 202 24.06 9.03 2.55
C ASN A 202 23.95 7.85 3.54
N GLU A 203 25.04 7.58 4.26
CA GLU A 203 25.14 6.44 5.19
C GLU A 203 24.18 6.54 6.37
N ILE A 204 23.87 7.76 6.84
CA ILE A 204 22.92 8.00 7.93
C ILE A 204 21.51 7.60 7.49
N LEU A 205 21.08 8.07 6.31
CA LEU A 205 19.76 7.73 5.75
C LEU A 205 19.64 6.24 5.44
N LEU A 206 20.68 5.62 4.89
CA LEU A 206 20.69 4.18 4.63
C LEU A 206 20.57 3.37 5.93
N LYS A 207 21.34 3.76 6.96
CA LYS A 207 21.30 3.07 8.25
C LYS A 207 19.92 3.24 8.91
N LEU A 208 19.37 4.45 8.91
CA LEU A 208 18.01 4.73 9.38
C LEU A 208 16.99 3.81 8.69
N ALA A 209 17.01 3.77 7.36
CA ALA A 209 16.08 2.97 6.57
C ALA A 209 16.18 1.46 6.85
N LYS A 210 17.40 0.93 6.97
CA LYS A 210 17.62 -0.50 7.29
C LYS A 210 17.14 -0.87 8.69
N LEU A 211 17.41 -0.03 9.69
CA LEU A 211 16.98 -0.28 11.06
C LEU A 211 15.46 -0.16 11.19
N ASP A 212 14.87 0.90 10.63
CA ASP A 212 13.43 1.13 10.63
C ASP A 212 12.66 0.00 9.93
N PHE A 213 13.12 -0.42 8.75
CA PHE A 213 12.50 -1.53 8.02
C PHE A 213 12.52 -2.84 8.83
N ASN A 214 13.62 -3.14 9.52
CA ASN A 214 13.74 -4.34 10.35
C ASN A 214 12.91 -4.24 11.63
N TYR A 215 12.85 -3.06 12.26
CA TYR A 215 11.99 -2.80 13.41
C TYR A 215 10.52 -3.07 13.08
N LEU A 216 10.05 -2.51 11.95
CA LEU A 216 8.70 -2.73 11.45
C LEU A 216 8.46 -4.18 11.02
N GLN A 217 9.43 -4.83 10.37
CA GLN A 217 9.30 -6.24 10.02
C GLN A 217 9.11 -7.13 11.26
N ASN A 218 9.82 -6.85 12.35
CA ASN A 218 9.65 -7.56 13.61
C ASN A 218 8.26 -7.33 14.21
N LEU A 219 7.77 -6.08 14.17
CA LEU A 219 6.39 -5.75 14.57
C LEU A 219 5.38 -6.56 13.75
N TYR A 220 5.51 -6.57 12.41
CA TYR A 220 4.58 -7.31 11.54
C TYR A 220 4.60 -8.82 11.78
N LYS A 221 5.79 -9.38 12.06
CA LYS A 221 5.90 -10.80 12.40
C LYS A 221 5.23 -11.12 13.73
N ASN A 222 5.26 -10.20 14.69
CA ASN A 222 4.53 -10.33 15.95
C ASN A 222 3.02 -10.28 15.72
N GLU A 223 2.53 -9.31 14.92
CA GLU A 223 1.12 -9.23 14.54
C GLU A 223 0.64 -10.49 13.81
N LEU A 224 1.44 -11.00 12.85
CA LEU A 224 1.18 -12.24 12.13
C LEU A 224 1.18 -13.47 13.02
N HIS A 225 2.04 -13.53 14.04
CA HIS A 225 2.03 -14.63 15.01
C HIS A 225 0.68 -14.73 15.70
N ASP A 226 0.18 -13.61 16.22
CA ASP A 226 -1.09 -13.57 16.94
C ASP A 226 -2.27 -13.90 16.03
N LEU A 227 -2.26 -13.36 14.81
CA LEU A 227 -3.28 -13.65 13.79
C LEU A 227 -3.25 -15.11 13.32
N SER A 228 -2.05 -15.69 13.16
CA SER A 228 -1.91 -17.10 12.76
C SER A 228 -2.46 -18.04 13.81
N ARG A 229 -2.20 -17.75 15.10
CA ARG A 229 -2.76 -18.54 16.21
C ARG A 229 -4.27 -18.42 16.27
N TRP A 230 -4.80 -17.20 16.19
CA TRP A 230 -6.24 -16.95 16.14
C TRP A 230 -6.91 -17.70 14.99
N TRP A 231 -6.35 -17.63 13.77
CA TRP A 231 -6.90 -18.31 12.59
C TRP A 231 -6.90 -19.83 12.76
N LYS A 232 -5.82 -20.38 13.33
CA LYS A 232 -5.69 -21.81 13.63
C LYS A 232 -6.69 -22.27 14.70
N GLU A 233 -6.93 -21.46 15.73
CA GLU A 233 -7.92 -21.76 16.79
C GLU A 233 -9.35 -21.80 16.27
N LEU A 234 -9.70 -20.99 15.26
CA LEU A 234 -11.01 -21.06 14.62
C LEU A 234 -11.20 -22.37 13.84
N ASP A 235 -10.11 -22.92 13.30
CA ASP A 235 -10.08 -24.17 12.55
C ASP A 235 -11.12 -24.19 11.41
N LEU A 236 -11.27 -23.06 10.71
CA LEU A 236 -12.25 -22.92 9.63
C LEU A 236 -11.89 -23.77 8.42
N ILE A 237 -10.59 -23.96 8.15
CA ILE A 237 -10.14 -24.70 6.97
C ILE A 237 -10.53 -26.19 7.05
N SER A 238 -10.52 -26.78 8.25
CA SER A 238 -10.98 -28.17 8.42
C SER A 238 -12.50 -28.28 8.31
N LYS A 239 -13.23 -27.27 8.83
CA LYS A 239 -14.69 -27.22 8.88
C LYS A 239 -15.33 -26.83 7.55
N LEU A 240 -14.62 -26.03 6.75
CA LEU A 240 -15.07 -25.44 5.49
C LEU A 240 -14.01 -25.71 4.42
N PRO A 241 -13.87 -26.95 3.92
CA PRO A 241 -12.80 -27.31 2.99
C PRO A 241 -12.89 -26.62 1.62
N HIS A 242 -14.01 -25.97 1.32
CA HIS A 242 -14.22 -25.18 0.11
C HIS A 242 -13.63 -23.78 0.16
N VAL A 243 -13.13 -23.30 1.31
CA VAL A 243 -12.63 -21.92 1.45
C VAL A 243 -11.11 -21.84 1.28
N ARG A 244 -10.65 -20.70 0.77
CA ARG A 244 -9.23 -20.39 0.61
C ARG A 244 -8.58 -20.12 1.96
N ASP A 245 -7.45 -20.78 2.21
CA ASP A 245 -6.57 -20.47 3.34
C ASP A 245 -5.54 -19.40 2.97
N ARG A 246 -5.85 -18.13 3.26
CA ARG A 246 -5.06 -16.96 2.82
C ARG A 246 -4.86 -15.91 3.91
N MET A 247 -4.66 -16.35 5.16
CA MET A 247 -4.52 -15.44 6.31
C MET A 247 -3.31 -14.49 6.15
N VAL A 248 -2.15 -15.01 5.73
CA VAL A 248 -0.92 -14.20 5.58
C VAL A 248 -1.07 -13.18 4.45
N GLU A 249 -1.67 -13.57 3.32
CA GLU A 249 -1.96 -12.68 2.20
C GLU A 249 -2.98 -11.61 2.59
N SER A 250 -3.98 -11.97 3.41
CA SER A 250 -4.97 -11.02 3.93
C SER A 250 -4.32 -9.98 4.85
N TYR A 251 -3.41 -10.42 5.72
CA TYR A 251 -2.64 -9.49 6.55
C TYR A 251 -1.71 -8.60 5.71
N PHE A 252 -1.09 -9.13 4.65
CA PHE A 252 -0.28 -8.34 3.72
C PHE A 252 -1.06 -7.16 3.14
N TRP A 253 -2.35 -7.33 2.82
CA TRP A 253 -3.23 -6.22 2.41
C TRP A 253 -3.40 -5.16 3.50
N GLY A 254 -3.56 -5.56 4.76
CA GLY A 254 -3.59 -4.62 5.89
C GLY A 254 -2.31 -3.79 5.98
N MET A 255 -1.15 -4.44 5.87
CA MET A 255 0.15 -3.76 5.83
C MET A 255 0.30 -2.85 4.60
N ALA A 256 -0.24 -3.24 3.44
CA ALA A 256 -0.20 -2.43 2.23
C ALA A 256 -1.01 -1.14 2.35
N PHE A 257 -2.10 -1.15 3.12
CA PHE A 257 -2.89 0.06 3.39
C PHE A 257 -2.23 0.98 4.41
N HIS A 258 -1.76 0.44 5.54
CA HIS A 258 -1.15 1.19 6.62
C HIS A 258 0.02 0.42 7.22
N PHE A 259 1.25 0.86 6.95
CA PHE A 259 2.45 0.16 7.38
C PHE A 259 3.05 0.76 8.66
N GLU A 260 2.68 1.99 9.00
CA GLU A 260 3.21 2.78 10.10
C GLU A 260 2.86 2.11 11.46
N PRO A 261 3.74 2.17 12.46
CA PRO A 261 3.59 1.39 13.68
C PRO A 261 2.32 1.73 14.48
N GLU A 262 1.88 2.99 14.46
CA GLU A 262 0.67 3.49 15.12
C GLU A 262 -0.63 2.80 14.62
N TYR A 263 -0.62 2.27 13.41
CA TYR A 263 -1.76 1.56 12.81
C TYR A 263 -1.73 0.04 13.02
N SER A 264 -0.95 -0.45 14.00
CA SER A 264 -0.91 -1.87 14.37
C SER A 264 -2.31 -2.45 14.64
N TYR A 265 -3.13 -1.74 15.40
CA TYR A 265 -4.49 -2.18 15.69
C TYR A 265 -5.37 -2.28 14.43
N VAL A 266 -5.18 -1.36 13.46
CA VAL A 266 -5.89 -1.36 12.18
C VAL A 266 -5.48 -2.58 11.36
N ARG A 267 -4.17 -2.86 11.27
CA ARG A 267 -3.67 -4.04 10.56
C ARG A 267 -4.17 -5.35 11.16
N ILE A 268 -4.17 -5.47 12.49
CA ILE A 268 -4.72 -6.64 13.18
C ILE A 268 -6.23 -6.78 12.87
N ALA A 269 -6.99 -5.68 12.90
CA ALA A 269 -8.41 -5.71 12.56
C ALA A 269 -8.64 -6.15 11.10
N ILE A 270 -7.91 -5.57 10.14
CA ILE A 270 -7.98 -5.94 8.72
C ILE A 270 -7.56 -7.40 8.53
N GLY A 271 -6.51 -7.84 9.21
CA GLY A 271 -6.03 -9.23 9.20
C GLY A 271 -7.04 -10.24 9.75
N LYS A 272 -8.06 -9.80 10.49
CA LYS A 272 -9.22 -10.63 10.87
C LYS A 272 -10.40 -10.48 9.92
N ILE A 273 -10.67 -9.26 9.45
CA ILE A 273 -11.82 -8.95 8.59
C ILE A 273 -11.67 -9.58 7.20
N LEU A 274 -10.53 -9.36 6.54
CA LEU A 274 -10.32 -9.85 5.17
C LEU A 274 -10.40 -11.37 5.00
N PRO A 275 -9.79 -12.22 5.88
CA PRO A 275 -9.96 -13.66 5.73
C PRO A 275 -11.39 -14.11 6.02
N MET A 276 -12.12 -13.45 6.94
CA MET A 276 -13.53 -13.73 7.16
C MET A 276 -14.40 -13.36 5.96
N LEU A 277 -14.13 -12.21 5.31
CA LEU A 277 -14.78 -11.84 4.06
C LEU A 277 -14.44 -12.83 2.94
N THR A 278 -13.22 -13.35 2.89
CA THR A 278 -12.82 -14.38 1.93
C THR A 278 -13.61 -15.68 2.13
N VAL A 279 -13.83 -16.10 3.39
CA VAL A 279 -14.69 -17.25 3.71
C VAL A 279 -16.13 -17.03 3.24
N MET A 280 -16.66 -15.82 3.43
CA MET A 280 -17.99 -15.47 2.95
C MET A 280 -18.05 -15.51 1.42
N ASP A 281 -17.12 -14.82 0.74
CA ASP A 281 -16.97 -14.80 -0.73
C ASP A 281 -16.93 -16.22 -1.31
N ASP A 282 -16.07 -17.08 -0.77
CA ASP A 282 -15.97 -18.48 -1.20
C ASP A 282 -17.25 -19.27 -0.95
N THR A 283 -17.98 -18.94 0.10
CA THR A 283 -19.25 -19.59 0.40
C THR A 283 -20.33 -19.20 -0.61
N TYR A 284 -20.44 -17.92 -0.98
CA TYR A 284 -21.40 -17.48 -2.00
C TYR A 284 -21.05 -18.01 -3.40
N ASP A 285 -19.78 -17.92 -3.79
CA ASP A 285 -19.36 -18.20 -5.16
C ASP A 285 -19.20 -19.70 -5.44
N ASN A 286 -18.73 -20.47 -4.46
CA ASN A 286 -18.24 -21.84 -4.69
C ASN A 286 -18.93 -22.92 -3.86
N TYR A 287 -19.92 -22.58 -3.02
CA TYR A 287 -20.53 -23.56 -2.13
C TYR A 287 -22.04 -23.47 -1.97
N ALA A 288 -22.57 -22.29 -1.64
CA ALA A 288 -23.97 -22.10 -1.27
C ALA A 288 -24.88 -22.34 -2.47
N THR A 289 -26.04 -22.96 -2.20
CA THR A 289 -27.16 -22.87 -3.14
C THR A 289 -27.76 -21.46 -3.09
N LEU A 290 -28.61 -21.09 -4.06
CA LEU A 290 -29.27 -19.78 -4.01
C LEU A 290 -30.13 -19.64 -2.75
N GLU A 291 -30.83 -20.70 -2.34
CA GLU A 291 -31.64 -20.67 -1.11
C GLU A 291 -30.79 -20.49 0.16
N GLU A 292 -29.63 -21.16 0.23
CA GLU A 292 -28.71 -21.01 1.36
C GLU A 292 -28.07 -19.62 1.41
N ALA A 293 -27.71 -19.07 0.24
CA ALA A 293 -27.19 -17.72 0.09
C ALA A 293 -28.22 -16.66 0.50
N ASP A 294 -29.48 -16.81 0.05
CA ASP A 294 -30.59 -15.93 0.43
C ASP A 294 -30.82 -15.98 1.95
N LEU A 295 -30.86 -17.18 2.53
CA LEU A 295 -31.02 -17.36 3.98
C LEU A 295 -29.84 -16.74 4.77
N PHE A 296 -28.60 -16.95 4.31
CA PHE A 296 -27.43 -16.39 4.96
C PHE A 296 -27.43 -14.85 4.88
N THR A 297 -27.81 -14.28 3.74
CA THR A 297 -27.98 -12.83 3.55
C THR A 297 -29.01 -12.29 4.54
N GLU A 298 -30.18 -12.93 4.65
CA GLU A 298 -31.24 -12.50 5.55
C GLU A 298 -30.77 -12.50 7.02
N ILE A 299 -30.01 -13.52 7.43
CA ILE A 299 -29.45 -13.60 8.79
C ILE A 299 -28.51 -12.42 9.06
N LEU A 300 -27.64 -12.08 8.10
CA LEU A 300 -26.71 -10.95 8.23
C LEU A 300 -27.44 -9.61 8.33
N GLU A 301 -28.48 -9.41 7.52
CA GLU A 301 -29.31 -8.20 7.56
C GLU A 301 -30.03 -8.03 8.91
N ARG A 302 -30.62 -9.11 9.43
CA ARG A 302 -31.28 -9.11 10.74
C ARG A 302 -30.29 -8.80 11.86
N TYR A 303 -29.09 -9.37 11.81
CA TYR A 303 -28.03 -9.09 12.79
C TYR A 303 -27.57 -7.62 12.72
N ASN A 304 -27.37 -7.08 11.53
CA ASN A 304 -27.00 -5.67 11.35
C ASN A 304 -28.06 -4.71 11.93
N ALA A 305 -29.34 -4.99 11.66
CA ALA A 305 -30.45 -4.21 12.23
C ALA A 305 -30.48 -4.28 13.77
N PHE A 306 -30.16 -5.44 14.35
CA PHE A 306 -30.06 -5.62 15.80
C PHE A 306 -28.92 -4.79 16.41
N ILE A 307 -27.72 -4.83 15.81
CA ILE A 307 -26.57 -4.04 16.27
C ILE A 307 -26.85 -2.54 16.19
N HIS A 308 -27.44 -2.06 15.08
CA HIS A 308 -27.86 -0.66 14.96
C HIS A 308 -28.84 -0.25 16.05
N ARG A 309 -29.78 -1.13 16.42
CA ARG A 309 -30.74 -0.87 17.49
C ARG A 309 -30.07 -0.75 18.86
N ILE A 310 -29.10 -1.62 19.17
CA ILE A 310 -28.32 -1.55 20.43
C ILE A 310 -27.51 -0.26 20.50
N ASN A 311 -26.79 0.09 19.43
CA ASN A 311 -25.97 1.30 19.41
C ASN A 311 -26.82 2.57 19.60
N ASN A 312 -28.01 2.61 19.01
CA ASN A 312 -28.95 3.71 19.19
C ASN A 312 -29.54 3.81 20.62
N LEU A 313 -29.54 2.71 21.38
CA LEU A 313 -29.94 2.72 22.79
C LEU A 313 -28.78 3.18 23.68
N LEU A 314 -27.54 2.78 23.38
CA LEU A 314 -26.35 3.14 24.16
C LEU A 314 -25.89 4.60 23.97
N ILE A 315 -26.26 5.25 22.85
CA ILE A 315 -25.95 6.67 22.59
C ILE A 315 -26.96 7.63 23.27
N ARG A 316 -28.03 7.10 23.87
CA ARG A 316 -29.10 7.89 24.51
C ARG A 316 -28.96 8.05 26.03
N ASP A 317 -27.90 7.52 26.63
CA ASP A 317 -27.52 7.68 28.06
C ASP A 317 -26.22 8.49 28.20
#